data_AF-A0A1M4WMS8-F1
#
_entry.id   AF-A0A1M4WMS8-F1
#
_cell.length_a   1.000
_cell.length_b   1.000
_cell.length_c   1.000
_cell.angle_alpha   90.00
_cell.angle_beta   90.00
_cell.angle_gamma   90.00
#
_symmetry.space_group_name_H-M   'P 1'
#
loop_
_entity.id
_entity.type
_entity.pdbx_description
1 polymer ?
#
loop_
_entity_poly.entity_id
_entity_poly.type
_entity_poly.pdbx_seq_one_letter_code
_entity_poly.pdbx_strand_id
1 'polypeptide(L)' 'MRAGGSQGLVRLSLPTTNDNTDALRFYQRRGFRIVAVCPGTADQARVVKPQIPLVGQHGIEIYDELELELSSMR' A
#
# COMPACT_ATOMS: atom_id res chain seq x y z
N MET A 1 1.71 -12.38 -0.56
CA MET A 1 1.75 -12.58 -2.02
C MET A 1 0.72 -13.64 -2.38
N ARG A 2 -0.33 -13.30 -3.14
CA ARG A 2 -1.30 -14.29 -3.68
C ARG A 2 -1.06 -14.40 -5.18
N ALA A 3 -0.48 -15.51 -5.64
CA ALA A 3 -0.32 -15.81 -7.06
C ALA A 3 -1.59 -16.50 -7.55
N GLY A 4 -2.44 -15.77 -8.29
CA GLY A 4 -3.62 -16.32 -8.96
C GLY A 4 -3.31 -16.59 -10.43
N GLY A 5 -3.50 -17.83 -10.86
CA GLY A 5 -3.15 -18.29 -12.21
C GLY A 5 -4.01 -17.67 -13.31
N SER A 6 -3.34 -16.99 -14.24
CA SER A 6 -3.70 -16.92 -15.66
C SER A 6 -2.39 -16.71 -16.41
N GLN A 7 -2.12 -17.54 -17.42
CA GLN A 7 -0.85 -17.56 -18.13
C GLN A 7 -0.64 -16.21 -18.84
N GLY A 8 0.25 -15.36 -18.30
CA GLY A 8 0.74 -14.15 -18.97
C GLY A 8 0.83 -12.88 -18.11
N LEU A 9 0.08 -12.78 -17.00
CA LEU A 9 0.04 -11.56 -16.19
C LEU A 9 0.86 -11.72 -14.90
N VAL A 10 1.95 -10.97 -14.77
CA VAL A 10 2.66 -10.83 -13.50
C VAL A 10 2.05 -9.65 -12.75
N ARG A 11 1.44 -9.95 -11.59
CA ARG A 11 0.87 -8.96 -10.66
C ARG A 11 1.78 -8.78 -9.46
N LEU A 12 2.22 -7.55 -9.22
CA LEU A 12 2.95 -7.16 -8.01
C LEU A 12 2.06 -6.25 -7.18
N SER A 13 1.73 -6.67 -5.95
CA SER A 13 1.00 -5.85 -4.98
C SER A 13 1.93 -5.38 -3.87
N LEU A 14 1.74 -4.14 -3.41
CA LEU A 14 2.38 -3.60 -2.22
C LEU A 14 1.40 -2.74 -1.40
N PRO A 15 1.33 -2.94 -0.08
CA PRO A 15 0.64 -2.01 0.80
C PRO A 15 1.53 -0.80 1.13
N THR A 16 0.91 0.36 1.38
CA THR A 16 1.57 1.52 1.97
C THR A 16 0.57 2.34 2.79
N THR A 17 1.03 3.17 3.71
CA THR A 17 0.15 4.02 4.52
C THR A 17 -0.28 5.26 3.73
N ASN A 18 -1.43 5.83 4.09
CA ASN A 18 -1.93 7.08 3.49
C ASN A 18 -0.95 8.27 3.62
N ASP A 19 -0.14 8.31 4.69
CA ASP A 19 0.88 9.35 4.88
C ASP A 19 2.12 9.16 3.99
N ASN A 20 2.41 7.95 3.49
CA ASN A 20 3.64 7.68 2.74
C ASN A 20 3.57 8.19 1.29
N THR A 21 3.43 9.50 1.16
CA THR A 21 3.26 10.22 -0.11
C THR A 21 4.49 10.07 -1.02
N ASP A 22 5.67 9.88 -0.44
CA ASP A 22 6.90 9.57 -1.19
C ASP A 22 6.81 8.22 -1.90
N ALA A 23 6.35 7.16 -1.21
CA ALA A 23 6.12 5.86 -1.84
C ALA A 23 5.01 5.94 -2.89
N LEU A 24 3.89 6.58 -2.57
CA LEU A 24 2.79 6.78 -3.52
C LEU A 24 3.28 7.48 -4.80
N ARG A 25 4.05 8.56 -4.67
CA ARG A 25 4.64 9.26 -5.80
C ARG A 25 5.63 8.37 -6.57
N PHE A 26 6.49 7.65 -5.86
CA PHE A 26 7.52 6.81 -6.45
C PHE A 26 6.94 5.66 -7.29
N TYR A 27 5.95 4.96 -6.75
CA TYR A 27 5.36 3.78 -7.38
C TYR A 27 4.38 4.15 -8.49
N GLN A 28 3.55 5.19 -8.31
CA GLN A 28 2.64 5.62 -9.37
C GLN A 28 3.39 6.08 -10.63
N ARG A 29 4.54 6.76 -10.48
CA ARG A 29 5.41 7.12 -11.62
C ARG A 29 6.02 5.90 -12.34
N ARG A 30 5.98 4.71 -11.73
CA ARG A 30 6.46 3.43 -12.28
C ARG A 30 5.33 2.52 -12.76
N GLY A 31 4.11 3.05 -12.87
CA GLY A 31 2.96 2.33 -13.40
C GLY A 31 2.14 1.57 -12.36
N PHE A 32 2.49 1.65 -11.06
CA PHE A 32 1.60 1.12 -10.03
C PHE A 32 0.32 1.97 -9.93
N ARG A 33 -0.80 1.33 -9.63
CA ARG A 33 -2.11 1.96 -9.43
C ARG A 33 -2.64 1.63 -8.04
N ILE A 34 -3.30 2.60 -7.41
CA ILE A 34 -4.08 2.33 -6.19
C ILE A 34 -5.29 1.48 -6.60
N VAL A 35 -5.43 0.30 -6.00
CA VAL A 35 -6.49 -0.66 -6.31
C VAL A 35 -7.42 -0.91 -5.13
N ALA A 36 -6.99 -0.58 -3.91
CA ALA A 36 -7.83 -0.65 -2.73
C ALA A 36 -7.43 0.42 -1.69
N VAL A 37 -8.43 0.83 -0.91
CA VAL A 37 -8.27 1.59 0.33
C VAL A 37 -8.80 0.71 1.44
N CYS A 38 -8.02 0.53 2.50
CA CYS A 38 -8.34 -0.31 3.66
C CYS A 38 -8.40 0.57 4.92
N PRO A 39 -9.58 1.14 5.24
CA PRO A 39 -9.65 2.14 6.29
C PRO A 39 -9.38 1.59 7.70
N GLY A 40 -8.67 2.36 8.51
CA GLY A 40 -8.37 2.01 9.92
C GLY A 40 -7.44 0.80 10.10
N THR A 41 -6.81 0.32 9.03
CA THR A 41 -5.87 -0.82 9.08
C THR A 41 -4.68 -0.52 9.99
N ALA A 42 -4.23 0.73 10.03
CA ALA A 42 -3.12 1.11 10.89
C ALA A 42 -3.46 0.98 12.39
N ASP A 43 -4.69 1.29 12.80
CA ASP A 43 -5.13 1.14 14.18
C ASP A 43 -5.18 -0.32 14.61
N GLN A 44 -5.70 -1.18 13.73
CA GLN A 44 -5.68 -2.63 13.95
C GLN A 44 -4.24 -3.14 14.07
N ALA A 45 -3.34 -2.63 13.22
CA ALA A 45 -1.93 -2.97 13.29
C ALA A 45 -1.27 -2.49 14.59
N ARG A 46 -1.65 -1.32 15.12
CA ARG A 46 -1.15 -0.77 16.39
C ARG A 46 -1.48 -1.63 17.60
N VAL A 47 -2.61 -2.35 17.59
CA VAL A 47 -2.95 -3.31 18.66
C VAL A 47 -1.85 -4.36 18.83
N VAL A 48 -1.26 -4.82 17.71
CA VAL A 48 -0.19 -5.83 17.71
C VAL A 48 1.20 -5.20 17.71
N LYS A 49 1.34 -4.02 17.11
CA LYS A 49 2.60 -3.29 16.95
C LYS A 49 2.43 -1.84 17.45
N PRO A 50 2.43 -1.62 18.78
CA PRO A 50 2.21 -0.29 19.36
C PRO A 50 3.26 0.75 18.93
N GLN A 51 4.41 0.30 18.43
CA GLN A 51 5.47 1.16 17.92
C GLN A 51 5.14 1.83 16.56
N ILE A 52 4.02 1.51 15.91
CA ILE A 52 3.58 2.20 14.71
C ILE A 52 3.14 3.64 15.11
N PRO A 53 3.83 4.69 14.62
CA PRO A 53 3.54 6.06 15.04
C PRO A 53 2.16 6.51 14.59
N LEU A 54 1.50 7.38 15.35
CA LEU A 54 0.19 7.95 15.00
C LEU A 54 0.27 8.87 13.77
N VAL A 55 1.35 9.65 13.66
CA VAL A 55 1.58 10.60 12.58
C VAL A 55 2.81 10.16 11.82
N GLY A 56 2.72 10.19 10.49
CA GLY A 56 3.84 9.80 9.64
C GLY A 56 4.79 10.96 9.31
N GLN A 57 5.66 10.74 8.34
CA GLN A 57 6.75 11.67 8.02
C GLN A 57 6.26 12.96 7.36
N HIS A 58 5.07 12.94 6.76
CA HIS A 58 4.47 14.09 6.08
C HIS A 58 3.43 14.81 6.92
N GLY A 59 3.32 14.49 8.22
CA GLY A 59 2.41 15.15 9.15
C GLY A 59 0.95 14.71 9.01
N ILE A 60 0.68 13.63 8.27
CA ILE A 60 -0.65 13.05 8.11
C ILE A 60 -0.78 11.91 9.12
N GLU A 61 -1.95 11.81 9.74
CA GLU A 61 -2.28 10.66 10.58
C GLU A 61 -2.17 9.37 9.76
N ILE A 62 -1.43 8.40 10.25
CA ILE A 62 -1.35 7.06 9.65
C ILE A 62 -2.60 6.31 10.12
N TYR A 63 -3.64 6.31 9.29
CA TYR A 63 -4.94 5.70 9.63
C TYR A 63 -5.27 4.58 8.64
N ASP A 64 -5.13 4.88 7.34
CA ASP A 64 -5.52 4.00 6.25
C ASP A 64 -4.31 3.33 5.59
N GLU A 65 -4.54 2.12 5.09
CA GLU A 65 -3.62 1.46 4.18
C GLU A 65 -4.15 1.54 2.75
N LEU A 66 -3.24 1.76 1.79
CA LEU A 66 -3.50 1.78 0.35
C LEU A 66 -2.79 0.57 -0.28
N GLU A 67 -3.52 -0.22 -1.05
CA GLU A 67 -2.93 -1.27 -1.87
C GLU A 67 -2.60 -0.71 -3.26
N LEU A 68 -1.33 -0.84 -3.64
CA LEU A 68 -0.81 -0.48 -4.95
C LEU A 68 -0.51 -1.74 -5.76
N GLU A 69 -0.81 -1.71 -7.06
CA GLU A 69 -0.60 -2.83 -7.96
C GLU A 69 0.11 -2.41 -9.25
N LEU A 70 1.10 -3.18 -9.68
CA LEU A 70 1.62 -3.18 -11.04
C LEU A 70 1.20 -4.47 -11.74
N SER A 71 0.47 -4.35 -12.84
CA SER A 71 0.10 -5.46 -13.72
C SER A 71 0.92 -5.34 -15.00
N SER A 72 1.79 -6.30 -15.28
CA SER A 72 2.51 -6.39 -16.56
C SER A 72 2.12 -7.66 -17.30
N MET A 73 1.64 -7.49 -18.53
CA MET A 73 1.64 -8.57 -19.51
C MET A 73 3.11 -8.91 -19.80
N ARG A 74 3.47 -10.20 -19.83
CA ARG A 74 4.74 -10.62 -20.44
C ARG A 74 4.70 -10.47 -21.94
#